data_AF-A0AAC8UVN5-F1
#
_entry.id   AF-A0AAC8UVN5-F1
#
_cell.length_a   1.000
_cell.length_b   1.000
_cell.length_c   1.000
_cell.angle_alpha   90.00
_cell.angle_beta   90.00
_cell.angle_gamma   90.00
#
_symmetry.space_group_name_H-M   'P 1'
#
loop_
_entity.id
_entity.type
_entity.pdbx_description
1 polymer ?
#
loop_
_entity_poly.entity_id
_entity_poly.type
_entity_poly.pdbx_seq_one_letter_code
_entity_poly.pdbx_strand_id
1 'polypeptide(L)' 'MKIFSKMFAGQSLISWGLQLILIYIAWQVADQHIENNLWTITGVAALLLLTYASLSRDGKQRTK' A
#
# COMPACT_ATOMS: atom_id res chain seq x y z
N MET A 1 -19.47 3.43 -6.59
CA MET A 1 -19.68 2.18 -7.35
C MET A 1 -19.47 0.99 -6.42
N LYS A 2 -20.42 0.04 -6.36
CA LYS A 2 -20.52 -1.09 -5.40
C LYS A 2 -19.32 -2.08 -5.36
N ILE A 3 -18.31 -1.85 -6.18
CA ILE A 3 -17.15 -2.73 -6.35
C ILE A 3 -16.08 -2.45 -5.28
N PHE A 4 -15.88 -1.18 -4.90
CA PHE A 4 -14.86 -0.77 -3.92
C PHE A 4 -15.17 -1.16 -2.48
N SER A 5 -16.43 -1.52 -2.18
CA SER A 5 -16.85 -1.97 -0.85
C SER A 5 -16.91 -3.49 -0.72
N LYS A 6 -16.51 -4.23 -1.77
CA LYS A 6 -16.46 -5.69 -1.73
C LYS A 6 -15.15 -6.09 -1.06
N MET A 7 -15.22 -6.42 0.23
CA MET A 7 -14.08 -6.99 0.96
C MET A 7 -13.64 -8.26 0.24
N PHE A 8 -12.45 -8.24 -0.33
CA PHE A 8 -11.84 -9.41 -0.96
C PHE A 8 -10.83 -9.98 0.04
N ALA A 9 -10.98 -11.25 0.41
CA ALA A 9 -10.15 -11.92 1.43
C ALA A 9 -10.10 -11.20 2.80
N GLY A 10 -11.18 -10.51 3.21
CA GLY A 10 -11.26 -9.87 4.52
C GLY A 10 -10.57 -8.51 4.65
N GLN A 11 -10.18 -7.90 3.53
CA GLN A 11 -9.60 -6.56 3.43
C GLN A 11 -10.23 -5.79 2.26
N SER A 12 -10.17 -4.46 2.26
CA SER A 12 -10.72 -3.70 1.13
C SER A 12 -9.86 -3.88 -0.11
N LEU A 13 -10.48 -3.78 -1.30
CA LEU A 13 -9.79 -3.71 -2.58
C LEU A 13 -8.74 -2.57 -2.62
N ILE A 14 -8.92 -1.54 -1.79
CA ILE A 14 -7.99 -0.40 -1.68
C ILE A 14 -6.69 -0.83 -1.00
N SER A 15 -6.75 -1.60 0.09
CA SER A 15 -5.55 -2.16 0.73
C SER A 15 -4.82 -3.13 -0.20
N TRP A 16 -5.56 -3.94 -0.97
CA TRP A 16 -4.98 -4.80 -2.01
C TRP A 16 -4.21 -3.99 -3.08
N GLY A 17 -4.79 -2.89 -3.55
CA GLY A 17 -4.13 -1.98 -4.49
C GLY A 17 -2.86 -1.35 -3.91
N LEU A 18 -2.92 -0.86 -2.66
CA LEU A 18 -1.76 -0.30 -1.97
C LEU A 18 -0.64 -1.34 -1.76
N GLN A 19 -0.97 -2.59 -1.45
CA GLN A 19 0.01 -3.67 -1.35
C GLN A 19 0.67 -4.00 -2.70
N LEU A 20 -0.08 -4.04 -3.79
CA LEU A 20 0.47 -4.24 -5.13
C LEU A 20 1.41 -3.09 -5.54
N ILE A 21 1.05 -1.85 -5.20
CA ILE A 21 1.91 -0.68 -5.44
C ILE A 21 3.20 -0.78 -4.63
N LEU A 22 3.13 -1.21 -3.36
CA LEU A 22 4.33 -1.44 -2.54
C LEU A 22 5.25 -2.50 -3.13
N ILE A 23 4.69 -3.62 -3.62
CA ILE A 23 5.48 -4.69 -4.26
C ILE A 23 6.14 -4.16 -5.53
N TYR A 24 5.41 -3.40 -6.36
CA TYR A 24 5.96 -2.80 -7.57
C TYR A 24 7.11 -1.84 -7.28
N ILE A 25 6.95 -0.97 -6.27
CA ILE A 25 8.01 -0.03 -5.86
C ILE A 25 9.21 -0.79 -5.27
N ALA A 26 8.98 -1.82 -4.46
CA ALA A 26 10.06 -2.66 -3.95
C ALA A 26 10.85 -3.33 -5.08
N TRP A 27 10.17 -3.79 -6.13
CA TRP A 27 10.83 -4.30 -7.33
C TRP A 27 11.65 -3.21 -8.03
N GLN A 28 11.08 -2.03 -8.27
CA GLN A 28 11.78 -0.90 -8.90
C GLN A 28 13.01 -0.44 -8.10
N VAL A 29 12.97 -0.52 -6.77
CA VAL A 29 14.13 -0.26 -5.90
C VAL A 29 15.16 -1.39 -6.00
N ALA A 30 14.73 -2.66 -6.04
CA ALA A 30 15.62 -3.81 -6.16
C ALA A 30 16.31 -3.90 -7.53
N ASP A 31 15.63 -3.48 -8.60
CA ASP A 31 16.16 -3.43 -9.98
C ASP A 31 17.18 -2.30 -10.17
N GLN A 32 17.44 -1.49 -9.13
CA GLN A 32 18.27 -0.27 -9.16
C GLN A 32 17.89 0.76 -10.23
N HIS A 33 16.70 0.61 -10.83
CA HIS A 33 16.11 1.57 -11.76
C HIS A 33 15.87 2.92 -11.09
N ILE A 34 15.65 2.92 -9.77
CA ILE A 34 15.56 4.11 -8.96
C ILE A 34 16.85 4.23 -8.14
N GLU A 35 17.55 5.36 -8.28
CA GLU A 35 18.70 5.66 -7.43
C GLU A 35 18.31 5.56 -5.96
N ASN A 36 19.11 4.83 -5.17
CA ASN A 36 18.96 4.73 -3.72
C ASN A 36 19.42 6.03 -3.04
N ASN A 37 18.76 7.13 -3.38
CA ASN A 37 18.97 8.44 -2.82
C ASN A 37 17.91 8.70 -1.73
N LEU A 38 18.16 9.68 -0.88
CA LEU A 38 17.32 10.02 0.27
C LEU A 38 15.86 10.30 -0.13
N TRP A 39 15.64 10.83 -1.33
CA TRP A 39 14.32 11.07 -1.91
C TRP A 39 13.51 9.79 -2.13
N THR A 40 14.15 8.74 -2.67
CA THR A 40 13.52 7.43 -2.89
C THR A 40 13.13 6.79 -1.57
N ILE A 41 14.04 6.82 -0.59
CA ILE A 41 13.79 6.31 0.75
C ILE A 41 12.61 7.06 1.42
N THR A 42 12.59 8.39 1.29
CA THR A 42 11.52 9.22 1.84
C THR A 42 10.17 8.95 1.16
N GLY A 43 10.16 8.79 -0.16
CA GLY A 43 8.97 8.43 -0.93
C GLY A 43 8.41 7.06 -0.52
N VAL A 44 9.28 6.04 -0.42
CA VAL A 44 8.90 4.69 0.03
C VAL A 44 8.40 4.72 1.48
N ALA A 45 9.07 5.44 2.38
CA ALA A 45 8.67 5.56 3.78
C ALA A 45 7.29 6.23 3.93
N ALA A 46 7.03 7.31 3.19
CA ALA A 46 5.72 7.94 3.17
C ALA A 46 4.62 7.00 2.65
N LEU A 47 4.93 6.23 1.61
CA LEU A 47 4.00 5.28 1.00
C LEU A 47 3.71 4.08 1.91
N LEU A 48 4.70 3.62 2.69
CA LEU A 48 4.53 2.65 3.77
C LEU A 48 3.58 3.17 4.85
N LEU A 49 3.75 4.42 5.29
CA LEU A 49 2.85 5.03 6.29
C LEU A 49 1.41 5.14 5.78
N LEU A 50 1.23 5.53 4.51
CA LEU A 50 -0.10 5.58 3.87
C LEU A 50 -0.74 4.18 3.77
N THR A 51 0.07 3.17 3.44
CA THR A 51 -0.39 1.78 3.37
C THR A 51 -0.79 1.27 4.76
N TYR A 52 0.01 1.54 5.79
CA TYR A 52 -0.31 1.20 7.17
C TYR A 52 -1.61 1.89 7.64
N ALA A 53 -1.78 3.18 7.35
CA ALA A 53 -2.99 3.92 7.69
C ALA A 53 -4.24 3.33 6.99
N SER A 54 -4.12 2.96 5.72
CA SER A 54 -5.18 2.27 4.97
C SER A 54 -5.52 0.92 5.61
N LEU A 55 -4.50 0.11 5.93
CA LEU A 55 -4.67 -1.20 6.55
C LEU A 55 -5.33 -1.12 7.93
N SER A 56 -4.89 -0.15 8.74
CA SER A 56 -5.45 0.12 10.07
C SER A 56 -6.91 0.57 9.98
N ARG A 57 -7.24 1.41 9.01
CA ARG A 57 -8.62 1.86 8.76
C ARG A 57 -9.52 0.70 8.32
N ASP A 58 -9.04 -0.19 7.47
CA ASP A 58 -9.74 -1.43 7.10
C ASP A 58 -9.95 -2.36 8.30
N GLY A 59 -8.93 -2.54 9.14
CA GLY A 59 -9.05 -3.33 10.38
C GLY A 59 -10.09 -2.76 11.36
N LYS A 60 -10.17 -1.43 11.45
CA LYS A 60 -11.16 -0.73 12.30
C LYS A 60 -12.58 -0.85 11.74
N GLN A 61 -12.75 -0.89 10.41
CA GLN A 61 -14.05 -1.13 9.77
C GLN A 61 -14.53 -2.58 9.95
N ARG A 62 -13.63 -3.55 10.08
CA ARG A 62 -13.98 -4.97 10.32
C ARG A 62 -14.42 -5.27 11.76
N THR A 63 -14.13 -4.37 12.70
CA THR A 63 -14.51 -4.47 14.13
C THR A 63 -15.87 -3.84 14.46
N LYS A 64 -16.47 -3.07 13.55
CA LYS A 64 -17.84 -2.56 13.67
C LYS A 64 -18.83 -3.50 12.98
#